data_AF-A0A7Y0XDB7-F1
#
_entry.id   AF-A0A7Y0XDB7-F1
#
_cell.length_a   1.000
_cell.length_b   1.000
_cell.length_c   1.000
_cell.angle_alpha   90.00
_cell.angle_beta   90.00
_cell.angle_gamma   90.00
#
_symmetry.space_group_name_H-M   'P 1'
#
loop_
_entity.id
_entity.type
_entity.pdbx_description
1 polymer ?
#
loop_
_entity_poly.entity_id
_entity_poly.type
_entity_poly.pdbx_seq_one_letter_code
_entity_poly.pdbx_strand_id
1 'polypeptide(L)'
;DRQSIQYEVVALQDELDRVAITTTFADKNLFDGSYGSQSFHIGANANSISLTLRNMRSHIPEMGGQHYVGDAVDKDWRVTK
;
A
#
# COMPACT_ATOMS: atom_id res chain seq x y z
N ASP A 1 23.20 -5.25 15.37
CA ASP A 1 22.74 -4.10 14.54
C ASP A 1 21.84 -4.52 13.40
N ARG A 2 22.33 -5.18 12.34
CA ARG A 2 21.45 -5.64 11.24
C ARG A 2 20.34 -6.58 11.70
N GLN A 3 20.62 -7.44 12.68
CA GLN A 3 19.62 -8.31 13.27
C GLN A 3 18.56 -7.52 14.06
N SER A 4 18.97 -6.51 14.83
CA SER A 4 18.06 -5.65 15.58
C SER A 4 17.17 -4.82 14.65
N ILE A 5 17.76 -4.23 13.60
CA ILE A 5 17.02 -3.52 12.56
C ILE A 5 16.04 -4.47 11.87
N GLN A 6 16.44 -5.72 11.61
CA GLN A 6 15.54 -6.69 10.99
C GLN A 6 14.33 -7.01 11.88
N TYR A 7 14.51 -7.09 13.19
CA TYR A 7 13.40 -7.26 14.13
C TYR A 7 12.47 -6.03 14.14
N GLU A 8 13.03 -4.82 14.15
CA GLU A 8 12.23 -3.59 14.07
C GLU A 8 11.43 -3.52 12.75
N VAL A 9 12.04 -3.87 11.63
CA VAL A 9 11.37 -3.90 10.32
C VAL A 9 10.22 -4.91 10.28
N VAL A 10 10.38 -6.08 10.91
CA VAL A 10 9.28 -7.05 11.03
C VAL A 10 8.16 -6.50 11.91
N ALA A 11 8.49 -5.92 13.07
CA ALA A 11 7.49 -5.32 13.95
C ALA A 11 6.72 -4.17 13.28
N LEU A 12 7.39 -3.35 12.46
CA LEU A 12 6.75 -2.28 11.69
C LEU A 12 5.82 -2.83 10.60
N GLN A 13 6.19 -3.91 9.93
CA GLN A 13 5.32 -4.58 8.95
C GLN A 13 4.05 -5.14 9.61
N ASP A 14 4.20 -5.79 10.76
CA ASP A 14 3.06 -6.32 11.53
C ASP A 14 2.11 -5.18 11.96
N GLU A 15 2.67 -4.04 12.37
CA GLU A 15 1.88 -2.87 12.75
C GLU A 15 1.14 -2.24 11.57
N LEU A 16 1.76 -2.18 10.38
CA LEU A 16 1.09 -1.75 9.15
C LEU A 16 -0.08 -2.68 8.79
N ASP A 17 0.11 -3.99 8.91
CA ASP A 17 -0.96 -4.96 8.67
C ASP A 17 -2.08 -4.84 9.71
N ARG A 18 -1.75 -4.61 10.99
CA ARG A 18 -2.74 -4.32 12.04
C ARG A 18 -3.59 -3.10 11.66
N VAL A 19 -2.97 -1.99 11.25
CA VAL A 19 -3.70 -0.78 10.84
C VAL A 19 -4.59 -1.07 9.62
N ALA A 20 -4.08 -1.83 8.65
CA ALA A 20 -4.83 -2.17 7.44
C ALA A 20 -6.10 -2.99 7.72
N ILE A 21 -6.06 -3.93 8.68
CA ILE A 21 -7.19 -4.85 8.96
C ILE A 21 -8.11 -4.39 10.10
N THR A 22 -7.64 -3.54 11.02
CA THR A 22 -8.42 -3.12 12.20
C THR A 22 -9.06 -1.75 12.05
N THR A 23 -8.68 -0.97 11.04
CA THR A 23 -9.27 0.35 10.81
C THR A 23 -10.61 0.22 10.10
N THR A 24 -11.68 0.28 10.90
CA THR A 24 -13.07 0.19 10.44
C THR A 24 -13.82 1.50 10.63
N PHE A 25 -14.75 1.79 9.72
CA PHE A 25 -15.79 2.79 9.93
C PHE A 25 -17.15 2.23 9.50
N ALA A 26 -18.17 2.36 10.36
CA ALA A 26 -19.52 1.85 10.10
C ALA A 26 -19.52 0.39 9.59
N ASP A 27 -18.80 -0.49 10.30
CA ASP A 27 -18.64 -1.92 9.98
C ASP A 27 -17.99 -2.23 8.63
N LYS A 28 -17.33 -1.24 8.01
CA LYS A 28 -16.51 -1.41 6.81
C LYS A 28 -15.04 -1.21 7.14
N ASN A 29 -14.21 -2.18 6.76
CA ASN A 29 -12.77 -1.99 6.73
C ASN A 29 -12.42 -0.95 5.68
N LEU A 30 -11.52 -0.03 6.03
CA LEU A 30 -11.15 1.09 5.15
C LEU A 30 -9.91 0.81 4.31
N PHE A 31 -8.96 0.03 4.84
CA PHE A 31 -7.60 -0.07 4.28
C PHE A 31 -7.17 -1.50 3.94
N ASP A 32 -8.10 -2.46 3.95
CA ASP A 32 -7.84 -3.85 3.51
C ASP A 32 -8.09 -4.05 2.00
N GLY A 33 -8.40 -2.97 1.28
CA GLY A 33 -8.74 -2.99 -0.14
C GLY A 33 -10.19 -3.36 -0.47
N SER A 34 -11.02 -3.72 0.52
CA SER A 34 -12.44 -4.03 0.30
C SER A 34 -13.31 -2.77 0.15
N TYR A 35 -12.87 -1.63 0.70
CA TYR A 35 -13.64 -0.38 0.71
C TYR A 35 -13.90 0.20 -0.69
N GLY A 36 -12.87 0.22 -1.53
CA GLY A 36 -12.94 0.71 -2.92
C GLY A 36 -13.24 2.21 -3.03
N SER A 37 -14.08 2.56 -3.99
CA SER A 37 -14.55 3.93 -4.21
C SER A 37 -15.99 4.08 -3.75
N GLN A 38 -16.25 5.04 -2.88
CA GLN A 38 -17.58 5.34 -2.35
C GLN A 38 -17.94 6.80 -2.62
N SER A 39 -19.19 7.05 -3.00
CA SER A 39 -19.68 8.40 -3.24
C SER A 39 -20.56 8.86 -2.08
N PHE A 40 -20.22 10.01 -1.52
CA PHE A 40 -20.93 10.65 -0.41
C PHE A 40 -21.71 11.85 -0.93
N HIS A 41 -23.03 11.85 -0.71
CA HIS A 41 -23.88 13.00 -1.02
C HIS A 41 -23.75 14.06 0.08
N ILE A 42 -23.45 15.29 -0.32
CA ILE A 42 -23.17 16.42 0.58
C ILE A 42 -24.27 17.49 0.56
N GLY A 43 -25.30 17.33 -0.27
CA GLY A 43 -26.38 18.30 -0.38
C GLY A 43 -27.64 17.75 -1.04
N ALA A 44 -28.69 18.58 -1.06
CA ALA A 44 -30.00 18.24 -1.63
C ALA A 44 -29.98 18.14 -3.17
N ASN A 45 -29.01 18.79 -3.82
CA ASN A 45 -28.73 18.63 -5.24
C ASN A 45 -27.69 17.50 -5.41
N ALA A 46 -27.64 16.86 -6.58
CA ALA A 46 -26.84 15.67 -6.91
C ALA A 46 -25.29 15.83 -6.81
N ASN A 47 -24.79 16.79 -6.04
CA ASN A 47 -23.39 16.95 -5.70
C ASN A 47 -22.96 15.82 -4.77
N SER A 48 -22.02 15.02 -5.25
CA SER A 48 -21.37 13.95 -4.50
C SER A 48 -19.86 14.13 -4.51
N ILE A 49 -19.21 13.73 -3.41
CA ILE A 49 -17.76 13.56 -3.33
C ILE A 49 -17.46 12.08 -3.39
N SER A 50 -16.65 11.67 -4.35
CA SER A 50 -16.12 10.32 -4.41
C SER A 50 -14.84 10.22 -3.59
N LEU A 51 -14.83 9.31 -2.62
CA LEU A 51 -13.67 8.93 -1.83
C LEU A 51 -13.21 7.54 -2.26
N THR A 52 -11.98 7.43 -2.71
CA THR A 52 -11.36 6.14 -3.02
C THR A 52 -10.28 5.85 -1.98
N LEU A 53 -10.42 4.73 -1.28
CA LEU A 53 -9.39 4.22 -0.37
C LEU A 53 -8.74 2.98 -0.96
N ARG A 54 -7.42 2.88 -0.80
CA ARG A 54 -6.60 1.78 -1.33
C ARG A 54 -6.20 0.83 -0.19
N ASN A 55 -5.74 -0.34 -0.60
CA ASN A 55 -5.20 -1.33 0.31
C ASN A 55 -3.85 -0.87 0.88
N MET A 56 -3.64 -1.07 2.19
CA MET A 56 -2.42 -0.72 2.92
C MET A 56 -1.70 -1.93 3.52
N ARG A 57 -2.06 -3.17 3.15
CA ARG A 57 -1.38 -4.38 3.64
C ARG A 57 0.11 -4.37 3.25
N SER A 58 0.99 -4.77 4.15
CA SER A 58 2.45 -4.72 3.96
C SER A 58 2.92 -5.64 2.81
N HIS A 59 2.20 -6.76 2.63
CA HIS A 59 2.58 -7.84 1.71
C HIS A 59 2.08 -7.65 0.26
N ILE A 60 1.44 -6.52 -0.06
CA ILE A 60 0.91 -6.29 -1.42
C ILE A 60 1.87 -5.44 -2.28
N PRO A 61 2.00 -5.72 -3.59
CA PRO A 61 2.94 -5.01 -4.45
C PRO A 61 2.75 -3.48 -4.48
N GLU A 62 1.52 -3.01 -4.28
CA GLU A 62 1.20 -1.57 -4.33
C GLU A 62 1.82 -0.78 -3.17
N MET A 63 2.20 -1.45 -2.07
CA MET A 63 2.90 -0.85 -0.93
C MET A 63 4.44 -0.91 -1.05
N GLY A 64 4.96 -1.77 -1.92
CA GLY A 64 6.40 -1.95 -2.15
C GLY A 64 7.02 -0.94 -3.14
N GLY A 65 6.18 -0.13 -3.80
CA GLY A 65 6.62 0.79 -4.84
C GLY A 65 7.02 0.08 -6.15
N GLN A 66 7.32 0.88 -7.18
CA GLN A 66 7.82 0.35 -8.46
C GLN A 66 9.34 0.30 -8.41
N HIS A 67 9.91 -0.90 -8.50
CA HIS A 67 11.35 -1.09 -8.58
C HIS A 67 11.74 -1.45 -10.02
N TYR A 68 12.49 -0.58 -10.67
CA TYR A 68 13.08 -0.86 -11.98
C TYR A 68 14.49 -1.39 -11.77
N VAL A 69 14.69 -2.68 -12.04
CA VAL A 69 16.02 -3.28 -12.09
C VAL A 69 16.55 -3.07 -13.51
N GLY A 70 17.62 -2.29 -13.64
CA GLY A 70 18.36 -2.19 -14.90
C GLY A 70 19.25 -3.42 -15.08
N ASP A 71 19.42 -3.84 -16.32
CA ASP A 71 20.34 -4.92 -16.65
C ASP A 71 21.77 -4.57 -16.23
N ALA A 72 22.50 -5.57 -15.72
CA ALA A 72 23.90 -5.41 -15.38
C ALA A 72 24.70 -5.09 -16.65
N VAL A 73 25.53 -4.06 -16.55
CA VAL A 73 26.47 -3.71 -17.62
C VAL A 73 27.65 -4.68 -17.54
N ASP A 74 27.99 -5.34 -18.64
CA ASP A 74 29.17 -6.20 -18.71
C ASP A 74 30.48 -5.37 -18.64
N LYS A 75 31.64 -6.03 -18.52
CA LYS A 75 32.93 -5.30 -18.42
C LYS A 75 33.23 -4.41 -19.63
N ASP A 76 32.57 -4.67 -20.76
CA ASP A 76 32.73 -3.97 -22.02
C ASP A 76 31.65 -2.88 -22.22
N TRP A 77 30.96 -2.49 -21.14
CA TRP A 77 29.94 -1.46 -21.14
C TRP A 77 28.72 -1.78 -22.01
N ARG A 78 28.43 -3.08 -22.22
CA ARG A 78 27.25 -3.52 -22.97
C ARG A 78 26.15 -3.98 -22.02
N VAL A 79 24.93 -3.67 -22.41
CA VAL A 79 23.72 -4.24 -21.79
C VAL A 79 23.46 -5.59 -22.46
N THR A 80 23.58 -6.68 -21.72
CA THR A 80 23.11 -8.00 -22.19
C THR A 80 21.59 -7.95 -22.31
N LYS A 81 21.10 -8.01 -23.54
CA LYS A 81 19.68 -8.12 -23.87
C LYS A 81 19.18 -9.55 -23.62
#